data_AF-A0A849MFZ2-F1
#
_entry.id   AF-A0A849MFZ2-F1
#
_cell.length_a   1.000
_cell.length_b   1.000
_cell.length_c   1.000
_cell.angle_alpha   90.00
_cell.angle_beta   90.00
_cell.angle_gamma   90.00
#
_symmetry.space_group_name_H-M   'P 1'
#
loop_
_entity.id
_entity.type
_entity.pdbx_description
1 polymer ?
#
loop_
_entity_poly.entity_id
_entity_poly.type
_entity_poly.pdbx_seq_one_letter_code
_entity_poly.pdbx_strand_id
1 'polypeptide(L)'
;MTRALVVDDATHTNENLLDYLHDHYKNWDMVEIHQYEYALKKIQTESFDVLTLDAHIPSKDCQNLVDTLHDKQPEAKIYIAMNDSQLKTDYSRVINRGLILVPDAKAN
;
A
#
# COMPACT_ATOMS: atom_id res chain seq x y z
N MET A 1 14.39 -0.94 -12.24
CA MET A 1 14.31 -0.18 -10.99
C MET A 1 12.86 -0.24 -10.57
N THR A 2 12.55 -0.77 -9.39
CA THR A 2 11.16 -0.98 -8.95
C THR A 2 10.56 0.35 -8.52
N ARG A 3 9.36 0.67 -9.01
CA ARG A 3 8.64 1.89 -8.64
C ARG A 3 7.44 1.56 -7.77
N ALA A 4 7.40 2.13 -6.58
CA ALA A 4 6.36 1.86 -5.59
C ALA A 4 5.52 3.10 -5.33
N LEU A 5 4.19 2.93 -5.37
CA LEU A 5 3.24 3.91 -4.86
C LEU A 5 2.95 3.55 -3.40
N VAL A 6 3.22 4.47 -2.47
CA VAL A 6 2.93 4.30 -1.04
C VAL A 6 1.81 5.27 -0.68
N VAL A 7 0.69 4.75 -0.19
CA VAL A 7 -0.49 5.54 0.16
C VAL A 7 -0.78 5.38 1.65
N ASP A 8 -0.74 6.50 2.36
CA ASP A 8 -0.94 6.57 3.81
C ASP A 8 -1.66 7.88 4.17
N ASP A 9 -2.94 7.80 4.54
CA ASP A 9 -3.82 8.97 4.72
C ASP A 9 -3.70 9.63 6.10
N ALA A 10 -2.91 9.06 7.01
CA ALA A 10 -2.75 9.64 8.33
C ALA A 10 -1.54 10.56 8.40
N THR A 11 -1.81 11.86 8.53
CA THR A 11 -0.79 12.92 8.65
C THR A 11 0.14 12.79 9.87
N HIS A 12 -0.08 11.82 10.77
CA HIS A 12 0.72 11.56 11.99
C HIS A 12 1.03 10.05 12.23
N THR A 13 0.69 9.17 11.29
CA THR A 13 0.92 7.71 11.38
C THR A 13 1.07 7.26 9.94
N ASN A 14 2.16 6.68 9.45
CA ASN A 14 3.09 5.78 10.14
C ASN A 14 4.50 5.94 9.56
N GLU A 15 5.33 6.80 10.16
CA GLU A 15 6.77 6.92 9.85
C GLU A 15 7.42 5.54 9.75
N ASN A 16 6.99 4.56 10.55
CA ASN A 16 7.52 3.21 10.53
C ASN A 16 7.35 2.46 9.20
N LEU A 17 6.25 2.65 8.45
CA LEU A 17 6.08 1.96 7.16
C LEU A 17 7.04 2.55 6.12
N LEU A 18 7.08 3.88 6.03
CA LEU A 18 7.97 4.57 5.10
C LEU A 18 9.43 4.36 5.49
N ASP A 19 9.78 4.48 6.77
CA ASP A 19 11.13 4.21 7.29
C ASP A 19 11.54 2.76 7.02
N TYR A 20 10.66 1.79 7.30
CA TYR A 20 10.92 0.39 6.98
C TYR A 20 11.14 0.19 5.47
N LEU A 21 10.29 0.80 4.63
CA LEU A 21 10.44 0.68 3.19
C LEU A 21 11.77 1.29 2.73
N HIS A 22 12.08 2.52 3.14
CA HIS A 22 13.32 3.22 2.79
C HIS A 22 14.56 2.47 3.30
N ASP A 23 14.51 1.88 4.49
CA ASP A 23 15.63 1.12 5.07
C ASP A 23 15.88 -0.20 4.33
N HIS A 24 14.82 -0.91 3.93
CA HIS A 24 14.93 -2.23 3.31
C HIS A 24 14.98 -2.20 1.77
N TYR A 25 14.46 -1.14 1.14
CA TYR A 25 14.29 -1.04 -0.31
C TYR A 25 14.90 0.24 -0.89
N LYS A 26 16.14 0.57 -0.51
CA LYS A 26 16.90 1.77 -0.90
C LYS A 26 17.03 2.03 -2.41
N ASN A 27 16.80 1.02 -3.24
CA ASN A 27 16.90 1.09 -4.70
C ASN A 27 15.54 1.17 -5.39
N TRP A 28 14.45 1.33 -4.63
CA TRP A 28 13.12 1.57 -5.17
C TRP A 28 12.89 3.07 -5.37
N ASP A 29 12.17 3.42 -6.43
CA ASP A 29 11.63 4.77 -6.62
C ASP A 29 10.27 4.84 -5.93
N MET A 30 10.24 5.48 -4.76
CA MET A 30 9.05 5.56 -3.92
C MET A 30 8.31 6.87 -4.17
N VAL A 31 7.02 6.76 -4.52
CA VAL A 31 6.10 7.87 -4.66
C VAL A 31 5.12 7.84 -3.50
N GLU A 32 5.28 8.78 -2.59
CA GLU A 32 4.49 8.86 -1.35
C GLU A 32 3.28 9.78 -1.55
N ILE A 33 2.11 9.32 -1.13
CA ILE A 33 0.87 10.08 -1.24
C ILE A 33 0.05 9.97 0.04
N HIS A 34 -0.23 11.13 0.63
CA HIS A 34 -0.99 11.23 1.87
C HIS A 34 -2.48 11.53 1.70
N GLN A 35 -2.95 11.57 0.46
CA GLN A 35 -4.34 11.82 0.13
C GLN A 35 -4.79 10.85 -0.95
N TYR A 36 -5.77 10.03 -0.58
CA TYR A 36 -6.35 8.99 -1.41
C TYR A 36 -6.70 9.43 -2.84
N GLU A 37 -7.28 10.62 -2.99
CA GLU A 37 -7.72 11.16 -4.28
C GLU A 37 -6.53 11.37 -5.25
N TYR A 38 -5.37 11.74 -4.72
CA TYR A 38 -4.15 11.88 -5.51
C TYR A 38 -3.56 10.53 -5.91
N ALA A 39 -3.72 9.50 -5.07
CA ALA A 39 -3.27 8.15 -5.40
C ALA A 39 -4.04 7.56 -6.58
N LEU A 40 -5.36 7.72 -6.61
CA LEU A 40 -6.17 7.35 -7.76
C LEU A 40 -5.71 8.06 -9.03
N LYS A 41 -5.49 9.37 -8.96
CA LYS A 41 -5.03 10.15 -10.11
C LYS A 41 -3.65 9.67 -10.60
N LYS A 42 -2.75 9.33 -9.69
CA LYS A 42 -1.41 8.84 -10.01
C LYS A 42 -1.42 7.48 -10.69
N ILE A 43 -2.24 6.54 -10.23
CA ILE A 43 -2.42 5.23 -10.91
C ILE A 43 -2.93 5.41 -12.35
N GLN A 44 -3.73 6.45 -12.60
CA GLN A 44 -4.23 6.74 -13.95
C GLN A 44 -3.18 7.36 -14.88
N THR A 45 -2.20 8.10 -14.34
CA THR A 45 -1.23 8.86 -15.13
C THR A 45 0.17 8.24 -15.16
N GLU A 46 0.48 7.34 -14.24
CA GLU A 46 1.81 6.77 -14.03
C GLU A 46 1.75 5.27 -13.76
N SER A 47 2.81 4.56 -14.10
CA SER A 47 2.94 3.12 -13.88
C SER A 47 3.73 2.81 -12.61
N PHE A 48 3.27 1.81 -11.87
CA PHE A 48 3.89 1.32 -10.65
C PHE A 48 4.02 -0.20 -10.71
N ASP A 49 5.12 -0.71 -10.16
CA ASP A 49 5.32 -2.15 -9.99
C ASP A 49 4.69 -2.64 -8.68
N VAL A 50 4.56 -1.73 -7.70
CA VAL A 50 4.09 -2.01 -6.36
C VAL A 50 3.15 -0.91 -5.89
N LEU A 51 2.02 -1.28 -5.29
CA LEU A 51 1.18 -0.41 -4.45
C LEU A 51 1.30 -0.88 -3.01
N THR A 52 1.52 0.06 -2.10
CA THR A 52 1.59 -0.17 -0.65
C THR A 52 0.54 0.68 0.04
N LEU A 53 -0.29 0.07 0.89
CA LEU A 53 -1.43 0.71 1.56
C LEU A 53 -1.34 0.50 3.07
N ASP A 54 -1.61 1.52 3.88
CA ASP A 54 -1.93 1.32 5.29
C ASP A 54 -3.39 0.82 5.44
N ALA A 55 -3.60 -0.13 6.35
CA ALA A 55 -4.89 -0.70 6.70
C ALA A 55 -5.85 0.29 7.37
N HIS A 56 -5.36 1.44 7.85
CA HIS A 56 -6.22 2.48 8.41
C HIS A 56 -7.09 3.18 7.37
N ILE A 57 -6.75 3.07 6.08
CA ILE A 57 -7.57 3.60 4.99
C ILE A 57 -8.95 2.95 5.03
N PRO A 58 -10.05 3.74 4.97
CA PRO A 58 -11.41 3.21 4.93
C PRO A 58 -11.57 2.12 3.86
N SER A 59 -12.29 1.04 4.22
CA SER A 59 -12.33 -0.17 3.39
C SER A 59 -12.85 0.05 1.97
N LYS A 60 -13.67 1.09 1.74
CA LYS A 60 -14.19 1.46 0.42
C LYS A 60 -13.09 2.06 -0.46
N ASP A 61 -12.23 2.88 0.13
CA ASP A 61 -11.17 3.59 -0.57
C ASP A 61 -10.03 2.62 -0.92
N CYS A 62 -9.62 1.77 0.03
CA CYS A 62 -8.68 0.69 -0.24
C CYS A 62 -9.15 -0.21 -1.41
N GLN A 63 -10.43 -0.60 -1.45
CA GLN A 63 -10.98 -1.40 -2.55
C GLN A 63 -10.89 -0.67 -3.89
N ASN A 64 -11.29 0.60 -3.95
CA ASN A 64 -11.24 1.37 -5.18
C ASN A 64 -9.80 1.53 -5.72
N LEU A 65 -8.80 1.69 -4.85
CA LEU A 65 -7.38 1.72 -5.27
C LEU A 65 -6.93 0.39 -5.83
N VAL A 66 -7.26 -0.71 -5.14
CA VAL A 66 -6.94 -2.07 -5.59
C VAL A 66 -7.59 -2.37 -6.93
N ASP A 67 -8.89 -2.10 -7.06
CA ASP A 67 -9.64 -2.37 -8.28
C ASP A 67 -9.11 -1.49 -9.44
N THR A 68 -8.85 -0.20 -9.19
CA THR A 68 -8.28 0.71 -10.21
C THR A 68 -6.89 0.30 -10.65
N LEU A 69 -6.02 -0.10 -9.71
CA LEU A 69 -4.67 -0.57 -10.05
C LEU A 69 -4.74 -1.87 -10.84
N HIS A 70 -5.54 -2.84 -10.40
CA HIS A 70 -5.67 -4.13 -11.07
C HIS A 70 -6.22 -3.98 -12.51
N ASP A 71 -7.19 -3.09 -12.71
CA ASP A 71 -7.76 -2.82 -14.03
C ASP A 71 -6.79 -2.12 -14.99
N LYS A 72 -5.90 -1.25 -14.47
CA LYS A 72 -4.96 -0.46 -15.27
C LYS A 72 -3.59 -1.09 -15.42
N GLN A 73 -3.16 -1.82 -14.40
CA GLN A 73 -1.81 -2.31 -14.17
C GLN A 73 -1.90 -3.70 -13.53
N PRO A 74 -2.42 -4.72 -14.26
CA PRO A 74 -2.68 -6.05 -13.71
C PRO A 74 -1.42 -6.78 -13.21
N GLU A 75 -0.24 -6.36 -13.68
CA GLU A 75 1.05 -6.91 -13.26
C GLU A 75 1.59 -6.26 -11.96
N ALA A 76 1.00 -5.14 -11.53
CA ALA A 76 1.42 -4.46 -10.32
C ALA A 76 1.06 -5.29 -9.08
N LYS A 77 2.02 -5.45 -8.17
CA LYS A 77 1.82 -6.16 -6.92
C LYS A 77 1.24 -5.21 -5.89
N ILE A 78 0.35 -5.70 -5.04
CA ILE A 78 -0.24 -4.89 -3.99
C ILE A 78 0.15 -5.49 -2.64
N TYR A 79 0.68 -4.64 -1.77
CA TYR A 79 1.05 -4.93 -0.40
C TYR A 79 0.18 -4.07 0.52
N ILE A 80 -0.39 -4.69 1.53
CA ILE A 80 -1.16 -3.97 2.54
C ILE A 80 -0.43 -4.16 3.86
N ALA A 81 0.04 -3.06 4.44
CA ALA A 81 0.58 -3.02 5.78
C ALA A 81 -0.59 -3.02 6.76
N MET A 82 -0.64 -4.02 7.63
CA MET A 82 -1.72 -4.17 8.63
C MET A 82 -1.10 -4.55 9.97
N ASN A 83 -1.69 -4.08 11.06
CA ASN A 83 -1.33 -4.60 12.38
C ASN A 83 -1.97 -5.98 12.63
N ASP A 84 -1.44 -6.73 13.61
CA ASP A 84 -1.88 -8.09 13.97
C ASP A 84 -3.38 -8.20 14.30
N SER A 85 -4.01 -7.12 14.77
CA SER A 85 -5.42 -7.10 15.14
C SER A 85 -6.35 -7.01 13.93
N GLN A 86 -5.98 -6.20 12.93
CA GLN A 86 -6.70 -6.05 11.66
C GLN A 86 -6.49 -7.26 10.75
N LEU A 87 -5.29 -7.85 10.81
CA LEU A 87 -4.93 -9.08 10.10
C LEU A 87 -5.97 -10.19 10.34
N LYS A 88 -6.39 -10.40 11.59
CA LYS A 88 -7.37 -11.43 11.95
C LYS A 88 -8.77 -11.16 11.41
N THR A 89 -9.11 -9.90 11.17
CA THR A 89 -10.46 -9.47 10.78
C THR A 89 -10.63 -9.48 9.27
N ASP A 90 -9.60 -9.09 8.51
CA ASP A 90 -9.67 -8.92 7.05
C ASP A 90 -8.82 -9.94 6.26
N TYR A 91 -8.24 -10.95 6.92
CA TYR A 91 -7.33 -11.95 6.30
C TYR A 91 -7.86 -12.60 5.02
N SER A 92 -9.14 -12.99 5.03
CA SER A 92 -9.80 -13.66 3.90
C SER A 92 -9.98 -12.74 2.70
N ARG A 93 -10.03 -11.43 2.92
CA ARG A 93 -10.17 -10.41 1.85
C ARG A 93 -8.83 -10.11 1.20
N VAL A 94 -7.74 -10.20 1.99
CA VAL A 94 -6.38 -9.91 1.53
C VAL A 94 -5.84 -11.03 0.61
N ILE A 95 -5.92 -12.29 1.05
CA ILE A 95 -5.28 -13.41 0.33
C ILE A 95 -5.89 -13.69 -1.06
N ASN A 96 -7.19 -13.46 -1.24
CA ASN A 96 -7.88 -13.80 -2.50
C ASN A 96 -7.50 -12.92 -3.71
N ARG A 97 -6.71 -11.85 -3.52
CA ARG A 97 -6.35 -10.89 -4.58
C ARG A 97 -4.84 -10.81 -4.86
N GLY A 98 -4.07 -11.82 -4.43
CA GLY A 98 -2.61 -11.83 -4.62
C GLY A 98 -1.86 -10.83 -3.75
N LEU A 99 -2.49 -10.37 -2.66
CA LEU A 99 -1.93 -9.37 -1.75
C LEU A 99 -0.87 -10.03 -0.86
N ILE A 100 0.29 -9.39 -0.77
CA ILE A 100 1.38 -9.85 0.10
C ILE A 100 1.34 -9.06 1.41
N LEU A 101 1.25 -9.79 2.51
CA LEU A 101 1.23 -9.25 3.86
C LEU A 101 2.66 -9.03 4.36
N VAL A 102 2.94 -7.82 4.82
CA VAL A 102 4.18 -7.51 5.54
C VAL A 102 3.81 -7.39 7.03
N PRO A 103 4.40 -8.20 7.93
CA PRO A 103 4.17 -8.05 9.35
C PRO A 103 4.66 -6.67 9.81
N ASP A 104 3.87 -6.02 10.65
CA ASP A 104 4.24 -4.75 11.29
C ASP A 104 5.62 -4.90 11.97
N ALA A 105 6.55 -4.04 11.58
CA ALA A 105 7.89 -4.03 12.15
C ALA A 105 7.74 -3.52 13.59
N LYS A 106 7.69 -4.44 14.55
CA LYS A 106 7.53 -4.13 15.97
C LYS A 106 8.43 -2.96 16.36
N ALA A 107 7.79 -1.88 16.83
CA ALA A 107 8.44 -0.86 17.64
C ALA A 107 9.14 -1.56 18.81
N ASN A 108 10.47 -1.54 18.80
CA ASN A 108 11.28 -1.85 19.98
C ASN A 108 11.37 -0.62 20.87
#